data_AF-A0A975FI23-F1
#
_entry.id   AF-A0A975FI23-F1
#
_cell.length_a   1.000
_cell.length_b   1.000
_cell.length_c   1.000
_cell.angle_alpha   90.00
_cell.angle_beta   90.00
_cell.angle_gamma   90.00
#
_symmetry.space_group_name_H-M   'P 1'
#
loop_
_entity.id
_entity.type
_entity.pdbx_description
1 polymer ?
#
loop_
_entity_poly.entity_id
_entity_poly.type
_entity_poly.pdbx_seq_one_letter_code
_entity_poly.pdbx_strand_id
1 'polypeptide(L)'
;MKKFPNKIIQFKNSFQKFIDKGDIVKVTIAFIIGQLFTKIVNSLSTDIIMPPINWLLNNNYSMKDWKIQLSEKIYINYGIFLQNLFEFLFVSLLIYFTIFSLYQKFLNKNNEQKQIQNNLKSEIEEKINKIEQNKLLLLEEIKNILQQKIKNEKEIKD
;
A
#
# COMPACT_ATOMS: atom_id res chain seq x y z
N MET A 1 38.25 -26.88 -36.60
CA MET A 1 37.02 -26.66 -35.82
C MET A 1 37.19 -25.44 -34.91
N LYS A 2 36.66 -24.27 -35.31
CA LYS A 2 36.76 -23.02 -34.54
C LYS A 2 35.72 -23.04 -33.41
N LYS A 3 36.17 -23.09 -32.15
CA LYS A 3 35.30 -22.99 -30.95
C LYS A 3 34.70 -21.58 -30.88
N PHE A 4 33.40 -21.46 -31.08
CA PHE A 4 32.66 -20.21 -30.92
C PHE A 4 32.68 -19.74 -29.44
N PRO A 5 32.66 -18.42 -29.17
CA PRO A 5 33.05 -17.86 -27.88
C PRO A 5 31.97 -18.07 -26.80
N ASN A 6 32.33 -18.78 -25.72
CA ASN A 6 31.52 -19.04 -24.51
C ASN A 6 31.08 -17.78 -23.72
N LYS A 7 31.43 -16.56 -24.17
CA LYS A 7 31.14 -15.30 -23.47
C LYS A 7 29.65 -14.96 -23.41
N ILE A 8 28.89 -15.26 -24.46
CA ILE A 8 27.45 -14.97 -24.54
C ILE A 8 26.67 -15.85 -23.57
N ILE A 9 27.06 -17.13 -23.43
CA ILE A 9 26.46 -18.08 -22.49
C ILE A 9 26.81 -17.68 -21.04
N GLN A 10 28.05 -17.27 -20.78
CA GLN A 10 28.45 -16.74 -19.47
C GLN A 10 27.69 -15.46 -19.12
N PHE A 11 27.47 -14.55 -20.08
CA PHE A 11 26.69 -13.33 -19.86
C PHE A 11 25.24 -13.64 -19.51
N LYS A 12 24.56 -14.51 -20.27
CA LYS A 12 23.17 -14.93 -19.97
C LYS A 12 23.05 -15.51 -18.56
N ASN A 13 23.96 -16.41 -18.19
CA ASN A 13 23.96 -17.04 -16.87
C ASN A 13 24.26 -16.03 -15.74
N SER A 14 25.15 -15.06 -15.99
CA SER A 14 25.48 -14.01 -15.02
C SER A 14 24.36 -12.98 -14.88
N PHE A 15 23.67 -12.68 -15.97
CA PHE A 15 22.50 -11.80 -16.02
C PHE A 15 21.29 -12.43 -15.33
N GLN A 16 21.07 -13.72 -15.53
CA GLN A 16 20.01 -14.46 -14.83
C GLN A 16 20.28 -14.46 -13.31
N LYS A 17 21.50 -14.79 -12.88
CA LYS A 17 21.91 -14.68 -11.46
C LYS A 17 21.80 -13.25 -10.89
N PHE A 18 21.85 -12.23 -11.75
CA PHE A 18 21.67 -10.84 -11.35
C PHE A 18 20.20 -10.48 -11.18
N ILE A 19 19.33 -10.92 -12.08
CA ILE A 19 17.86 -10.76 -11.95
C ILE A 19 17.32 -11.57 -10.77
N ASP A 20 17.88 -12.76 -10.52
CA ASP A 20 17.49 -13.62 -9.39
C ASP A 20 17.80 -12.98 -8.02
N LYS A 21 18.59 -11.90 -7.99
CA LYS A 21 18.61 -10.98 -6.84
C LYS A 21 17.28 -10.23 -6.82
N GLY A 22 16.26 -10.84 -6.24
CA GLY A 22 14.86 -10.38 -6.29
C GLY A 22 14.61 -8.92 -5.88
N ASP A 23 15.55 -8.25 -5.22
CA ASP A 23 15.48 -6.81 -4.93
C ASP A 23 15.55 -5.94 -6.19
N ILE A 24 16.29 -6.36 -7.22
CA ILE A 24 16.46 -5.60 -8.46
C ILE A 24 15.19 -5.65 -9.31
N VAL A 25 14.53 -6.81 -9.33
CA VAL A 25 13.24 -7.00 -10.02
C VAL A 25 12.18 -6.08 -9.42
N LYS A 26 12.09 -6.00 -8.09
CA LYS A 26 11.15 -5.10 -7.40
C LYS A 26 11.37 -3.63 -7.75
N VAL A 27 12.63 -3.17 -7.74
CA VAL A 27 12.98 -1.78 -8.10
C VAL A 27 12.65 -1.50 -9.57
N THR A 28 12.94 -2.45 -10.46
CA THR A 28 12.68 -2.30 -11.91
C THR A 28 11.18 -2.22 -12.19
N ILE A 29 10.37 -3.06 -11.54
CA ILE A 29 8.91 -3.02 -11.67
C ILE A 29 8.37 -1.68 -11.15
N ALA A 30 8.82 -1.22 -9.98
CA ALA A 30 8.41 0.06 -9.42
C ALA A 30 8.77 1.23 -10.36
N PHE A 31 9.94 1.20 -10.99
CA PHE A 31 10.36 2.22 -11.95
C PHE A 31 9.51 2.22 -13.23
N ILE A 32 9.23 1.06 -13.82
CA ILE A 32 8.38 0.95 -15.02
C ILE A 32 6.96 1.45 -14.73
N ILE A 33 6.39 1.03 -13.59
CA ILE A 33 5.07 1.49 -13.16
C ILE A 33 5.08 3.00 -12.92
N GLY A 34 6.12 3.55 -12.27
CA GLY A 34 6.28 4.98 -12.06
C GLY A 34 6.27 5.77 -13.37
N GLN A 35 7.05 5.32 -14.37
CA GLN A 35 7.09 5.98 -15.68
C GLN A 35 5.75 5.93 -16.42
N LEU A 36 5.06 4.78 -16.40
CA LEU A 36 3.75 4.65 -17.03
C LEU A 36 2.69 5.47 -16.30
N PHE A 37 2.73 5.51 -14.97
CA PHE A 37 1.80 6.28 -14.16
C PHE A 37 1.92 7.78 -14.44
N THR A 38 3.14 8.34 -14.48
CA THR A 38 3.34 9.75 -14.85
C THR A 38 2.76 10.06 -16.23
N LYS A 39 2.90 9.17 -17.22
CA LYS A 39 2.28 9.37 -18.54
C LYS A 39 0.76 9.43 -18.50
N ILE A 40 0.12 8.56 -17.72
CA ILE A 40 -1.34 8.54 -17.56
C ILE A 40 -1.82 9.83 -16.89
N VAL A 41 -1.15 10.25 -15.83
CA VAL A 41 -1.52 11.47 -15.09
C VAL A 41 -1.32 12.72 -15.94
N ASN A 42 -0.23 12.78 -16.73
CA ASN A 42 -0.01 13.88 -17.66
C ASN A 42 -1.09 13.92 -18.74
N SER A 43 -1.42 12.79 -19.36
CA SER A 43 -2.51 12.72 -20.37
C SER A 43 -3.86 13.15 -19.79
N LEU A 44 -4.18 12.75 -18.55
CA LEU A 44 -5.38 13.24 -17.86
C LEU A 44 -5.35 14.77 -17.70
N SER A 45 -4.21 15.35 -17.34
CA SER A 45 -4.08 16.79 -17.18
C SER A 45 -4.15 17.54 -18.51
N THR A 46 -3.34 17.15 -19.50
CA THR A 46 -3.20 17.85 -20.78
C THR A 46 -4.34 17.60 -21.76
N ASP A 47 -4.88 16.38 -21.78
CA ASP A 47 -5.80 15.95 -22.83
C ASP A 47 -7.26 15.96 -22.38
N ILE A 48 -7.52 15.92 -21.06
CA ILE A 48 -8.88 15.90 -20.51
C ILE A 48 -9.20 17.17 -19.71
N ILE A 49 -8.30 17.61 -18.83
CA ILE A 49 -8.56 18.76 -17.94
C ILE A 49 -8.27 20.10 -18.65
N MET A 50 -7.18 20.17 -19.41
CA MET A 50 -6.77 21.40 -20.11
C MET A 50 -7.72 21.85 -21.22
N PRO A 51 -8.35 21.00 -22.05
CA PRO A 51 -9.23 21.49 -23.12
C PRO A 51 -10.44 22.30 -22.61
N PRO A 52 -11.18 21.87 -21.57
CA PRO A 52 -12.22 22.69 -20.95
C PRO A 52 -11.71 24.01 -20.36
N ILE A 53 -10.52 24.00 -19.73
CA ILE A 53 -9.90 25.21 -19.15
C ILE A 53 -9.50 26.20 -20.24
N ASN A 54 -8.88 25.71 -21.32
CA ASN A 54 -8.49 26.51 -22.47
C ASN A 54 -9.72 27.09 -23.17
N TRP A 55 -10.80 26.31 -23.31
CA TRP A 55 -12.07 26.77 -23.85
C TRP A 55 -12.65 27.91 -23.02
N LEU A 56 -12.62 27.81 -21.69
CA LEU A 56 -13.14 28.84 -20.78
C LEU A 56 -12.29 30.12 -20.78
N LEU A 57 -10.96 30.00 -20.88
CA LEU A 57 -10.04 31.13 -20.76
C LEU A 57 -9.85 31.90 -22.07
N ASN A 58 -9.93 31.25 -23.23
CA ASN A 58 -9.79 31.91 -24.52
C ASN A 58 -10.35 31.01 -25.64
N ASN A 59 -11.63 31.21 -25.98
CA ASN A 59 -12.44 30.42 -26.92
C ASN A 59 -11.73 29.85 -28.17
N ASN A 60 -10.62 30.43 -28.65
CA ASN A 60 -9.86 29.97 -29.84
C ASN A 60 -8.32 29.98 -29.70
N TYR A 61 -7.74 30.44 -28.58
CA TYR A 61 -6.28 30.55 -28.45
C TYR A 61 -5.78 29.63 -27.33
N SER A 62 -4.94 28.66 -27.69
CA SER A 62 -4.26 27.86 -26.68
C SER A 62 -3.29 28.76 -25.93
N MET A 63 -3.10 28.54 -24.63
CA MET A 63 -2.02 29.21 -23.89
C MET A 63 -0.66 29.02 -24.59
N LYS A 64 -0.48 27.95 -25.36
CA LYS A 64 0.72 27.69 -26.20
C LYS A 64 1.03 28.80 -27.19
N ASP A 65 0.03 29.53 -27.67
CA ASP A 65 0.18 30.56 -28.70
C ASP A 65 0.67 31.89 -28.13
N TRP A 66 0.71 32.01 -26.80
CA TRP A 66 1.21 33.20 -26.12
C TRP A 66 2.73 33.27 -26.22
N LYS A 67 3.18 34.16 -27.10
CA LYS A 67 4.58 34.41 -27.37
C LYS A 67 4.84 35.90 -27.52
N ILE A 68 5.97 36.36 -26.96
CA ILE A 68 6.48 37.71 -27.20
C ILE A 68 7.57 37.60 -28.27
N GLN A 69 7.45 38.41 -29.32
CA GLN A 69 8.46 38.51 -30.37
C GLN A 69 9.51 39.55 -29.97
N LEU A 70 10.78 39.14 -29.89
CA LEU A 70 11.91 40.04 -29.60
C LEU A 70 12.61 40.51 -30.89
N SER A 71 12.55 39.74 -31.98
CA SER A 71 13.17 40.05 -33.29
C SER A 71 12.50 39.24 -34.41
N GLU A 72 12.91 39.43 -35.67
CA GLU A 72 12.29 38.81 -36.86
C GLU A 72 12.13 37.27 -36.80
N LYS A 73 12.96 36.56 -36.00
CA LYS A 73 12.88 35.09 -35.84
C LYS A 73 13.02 34.59 -34.39
N ILE A 74 13.05 35.48 -33.40
CA ILE A 74 13.25 35.10 -31.98
C ILE A 74 11.95 35.35 -31.22
N TYR A 75 11.38 34.27 -30.69
CA TYR A 75 10.15 34.27 -29.91
C TYR A 75 10.41 33.69 -28.52
N ILE A 76 9.87 34.34 -27.49
CA ILE A 76 9.79 33.80 -26.13
C ILE A 76 8.37 33.25 -25.95
N ASN A 77 8.25 31.92 -25.95
CA ASN A 77 6.97 31.22 -25.78
C ASN A 77 6.67 31.03 -24.29
N TYR A 78 6.39 32.12 -23.57
CA TYR A 78 6.05 32.08 -22.14
C TYR A 78 4.73 31.34 -21.89
N GLY A 79 3.86 31.28 -22.89
CA GLY A 79 2.62 30.52 -22.86
C GLY A 79 2.79 29.03 -22.56
N ILE A 80 3.78 28.39 -23.20
CA ILE A 80 4.10 26.98 -22.96
C ILE A 80 4.56 26.76 -21.51
N PHE A 81 5.28 27.74 -20.96
CA PHE A 81 5.78 27.68 -19.60
C PHE A 81 4.65 27.78 -18.57
N LEU A 82 3.72 28.74 -18.76
CA LEU A 82 2.53 28.85 -17.92
C LEU A 82 1.66 27.59 -17.99
N GLN A 83 1.49 27.00 -19.18
CA GLN A 83 0.76 25.75 -19.31
C GLN A 83 1.42 24.63 -18.51
N ASN A 84 2.74 24.44 -18.63
CA ASN A 84 3.47 23.41 -17.89
C ASN A 84 3.41 23.66 -16.37
N LEU A 85 3.37 24.92 -15.94
CA LEU A 85 3.22 25.29 -14.53
C LEU A 85 1.84 24.85 -14.00
N PHE A 86 0.77 25.11 -14.75
CA PHE A 86 -0.56 24.65 -14.39
C PHE A 86 -0.67 23.12 -14.41
N GLU A 87 -0.12 22.46 -15.44
CA GLU A 87 -0.05 21.00 -15.51
C GLU A 87 0.63 20.44 -14.26
N PHE A 88 1.80 20.95 -13.88
CA PHE A 88 2.49 20.54 -12.66
C PHE A 88 1.63 20.72 -11.39
N LEU A 89 0.90 21.83 -11.29
CA LEU A 89 0.02 22.09 -10.15
C LEU A 89 -1.14 21.08 -10.08
N PHE A 90 -1.77 20.76 -11.22
CA PHE A 90 -2.84 19.77 -11.28
C PHE A 90 -2.33 18.34 -11.03
N VAL A 91 -1.21 17.97 -11.64
CA VAL A 91 -0.58 16.65 -11.44
C VAL A 91 -0.20 16.46 -9.97
N SER A 92 0.42 17.46 -9.34
CA SER A 92 0.77 17.36 -7.92
C SER A 92 -0.47 17.28 -7.00
N LEU A 93 -1.53 18.04 -7.30
CA LEU A 93 -2.82 17.95 -6.58
C LEU A 93 -3.48 16.57 -6.74
N LEU A 94 -3.48 16.01 -7.95
CA LEU A 94 -4.02 14.68 -8.24
C LEU A 94 -3.25 13.60 -7.48
N ILE A 95 -1.91 13.67 -7.47
CA ILE A 95 -1.05 12.74 -6.73
C ILE A 95 -1.33 12.86 -5.22
N TYR A 96 -1.40 14.08 -4.70
CA TYR A 96 -1.75 14.32 -3.30
C TYR A 96 -3.10 13.70 -2.94
N PHE A 97 -4.14 13.94 -3.74
CA PHE A 97 -5.46 13.39 -3.49
C PHE A 97 -5.47 11.85 -3.58
N THR A 98 -4.76 11.27 -4.55
CA THR A 98 -4.64 9.82 -4.71
C THR A 98 -3.98 9.17 -3.49
N ILE A 99 -2.84 9.72 -3.04
CA ILE A 99 -2.13 9.22 -1.87
C ILE A 99 -2.96 9.44 -0.61
N PHE A 100 -3.58 10.59 -0.43
CA PHE A 100 -4.44 10.90 0.70
C PHE A 100 -5.63 9.95 0.78
N SER A 101 -6.32 9.73 -0.35
CA SER A 101 -7.45 8.80 -0.44
C SER A 101 -7.04 7.36 -0.13
N LEU A 102 -5.89 6.92 -0.67
CA LEU A 102 -5.33 5.60 -0.38
C LEU A 102 -4.94 5.46 1.08
N TYR A 103 -4.24 6.45 1.64
CA TYR A 103 -3.82 6.47 3.02
C TYR A 103 -5.01 6.37 3.98
N GLN A 104 -6.06 7.16 3.74
CA GLN A 104 -7.27 7.13 4.55
C GLN A 104 -7.99 5.77 4.47
N LYS A 105 -8.07 5.17 3.27
CA LYS A 105 -8.64 3.82 3.10
C LYS A 105 -7.80 2.73 3.77
N PHE A 106 -6.48 2.81 3.69
CA PHE A 106 -5.56 1.85 4.31
C PHE A 106 -5.58 1.93 5.84
N LEU A 107 -5.63 3.13 6.41
CA LEU A 107 -5.77 3.32 7.85
C LEU A 107 -7.04 2.66 8.39
N ASN A 108 -8.17 2.89 7.72
CA ASN A 108 -9.45 2.35 8.16
C ASN A 108 -9.46 0.81 8.12
N LYS A 109 -8.91 0.20 7.05
CA LYS A 109 -8.84 -1.26 6.91
C LYS A 109 -7.91 -1.93 7.92
N ASN A 110 -6.77 -1.31 8.24
CA ASN A 110 -5.82 -1.85 9.21
C ASN A 110 -6.34 -1.78 10.66
N ASN A 111 -7.15 -0.76 10.96
CA ASN A 111 -7.78 -0.61 12.27
C ASN A 111 -8.87 -1.67 12.51
N GLU A 112 -9.68 -1.98 11.51
CA GLU A 112 -10.68 -3.06 11.58
C GLU A 112 -10.05 -4.43 11.83
N GLN A 113 -8.97 -4.77 11.12
CA GLN A 113 -8.29 -6.06 11.31
C GLN A 113 -7.63 -6.18 12.69
N LYS A 114 -7.01 -5.09 13.17
CA LYS A 114 -6.43 -5.07 14.53
C LYS A 114 -7.50 -5.17 15.61
N GLN A 115 -8.66 -4.54 15.43
CA GLN A 115 -9.78 -4.66 16.38
C GLN A 115 -10.37 -6.07 16.41
N ILE A 116 -10.60 -6.71 15.25
CA ILE A 116 -11.09 -8.09 15.19
C ILE A 116 -10.10 -9.04 15.89
N GLN A 117 -8.80 -8.89 15.64
CA GLN A 117 -7.78 -9.73 16.25
C GLN A 117 -7.69 -9.52 17.77
N ASN A 118 -7.81 -8.27 18.24
CA ASN A 118 -7.81 -7.95 19.67
C ASN A 118 -9.07 -8.49 20.36
N ASN A 119 -10.25 -8.34 19.75
CA ASN A 119 -11.52 -8.83 20.30
C ASN A 119 -11.55 -10.36 20.39
N LEU A 120 -11.06 -11.06 19.35
CA LEU A 120 -10.93 -12.52 19.37
C LEU A 120 -9.95 -12.97 20.46
N LYS A 121 -8.85 -12.24 20.64
CA LYS A 121 -7.86 -12.57 21.66
C LYS A 121 -8.40 -12.37 23.07
N SER A 122 -9.13 -11.27 23.33
CA SER A 122 -9.79 -11.04 24.63
C SER A 122 -10.88 -12.07 24.91
N GLU A 123 -11.65 -12.48 23.90
CA GLU A 123 -12.71 -13.49 24.06
C GLU A 123 -12.12 -14.89 24.36
N ILE A 124 -10.96 -15.21 23.77
CA ILE A 124 -10.23 -16.45 24.07
C ILE A 124 -9.65 -16.41 25.49
N GLU A 125 -9.05 -15.29 25.91
CA GLU A 125 -8.50 -15.11 27.27
C GLU A 125 -9.60 -15.22 28.34
N GLU A 126 -10.77 -14.62 28.13
CA GLU A 126 -11.93 -14.79 29.02
C GLU A 126 -12.40 -16.24 29.11
N LYS A 127 -12.49 -16.95 27.97
CA LYS A 127 -12.89 -18.37 27.95
C LYS A 127 -11.88 -19.25 28.68
N ILE A 128 -10.58 -19.00 28.52
CA ILE A 128 -9.52 -19.75 29.22
C ILE A 128 -9.62 -19.51 30.73
N ASN A 129 -9.72 -18.26 31.17
CA ASN A 129 -9.84 -17.92 32.59
C ASN A 129 -11.08 -18.57 33.23
N LYS A 130 -12.21 -18.57 32.52
CA LYS A 130 -13.45 -19.21 32.99
C LYS A 130 -13.32 -20.73 33.09
N ILE A 131 -12.64 -21.37 32.14
CA ILE A 131 -12.36 -22.81 32.20
C ILE A 131 -11.44 -23.13 33.38
N GLU A 132 -10.44 -22.30 33.63
CA GLU A 132 -9.49 -22.49 34.74
C GLU A 132 -10.19 -22.34 36.11
N GLN A 133 -11.05 -21.33 36.26
CA GLN A 133 -11.87 -21.17 37.47
C GLN A 133 -12.83 -22.33 37.69
N ASN A 134 -13.52 -22.79 36.64
CA ASN A 134 -14.42 -23.95 36.75
C ASN A 134 -13.65 -25.23 37.14
N LYS A 135 -12.44 -25.43 36.63
CA LYS A 135 -11.59 -26.57 37.02
C LYS A 135 -11.17 -26.50 38.48
N LEU A 136 -10.75 -25.32 38.97
CA LEU A 136 -10.36 -25.12 40.36
C LEU A 136 -11.54 -25.39 41.31
N LEU A 137 -12.72 -24.88 40.98
CA LEU A 137 -13.95 -25.09 41.77
C LEU A 137 -14.35 -26.57 41.81
N LEU A 138 -14.25 -27.27 40.69
CA LEU A 138 -14.53 -28.71 40.61
C LEU A 138 -13.54 -29.55 41.44
N LEU A 139 -12.25 -29.18 41.43
CA LEU A 139 -11.23 -29.84 42.25
C LEU A 139 -11.48 -29.64 43.75
N GLU A 140 -11.95 -28.45 44.13
CA GLU A 140 -12.32 -28.14 45.51
C GLU A 140 -13.56 -28.93 45.95
N GLU A 141 -14.59 -29.02 45.11
CA GLU A 141 -15.76 -29.88 45.35
C GLU A 141 -15.36 -31.36 45.51
N ILE A 142 -14.53 -31.90 44.60
CA ILE A 142 -14.04 -33.28 44.70
C ILE A 142 -13.28 -33.51 46.01
N LYS A 143 -12.40 -32.58 46.40
CA LYS A 143 -11.66 -32.66 47.66
C LYS A 143 -12.61 -32.70 48.86
N ASN A 144 -13.62 -31.82 48.88
CA ASN A 144 -14.61 -31.77 49.96
C ASN A 144 -15.44 -33.05 50.06
N ILE A 145 -15.90 -33.59 48.92
CA ILE A 145 -16.63 -34.87 48.86
C ILE A 145 -15.77 -36.02 49.38
N LEU A 146 -14.50 -36.08 48.99
CA LEU A 146 -13.58 -37.12 49.47
C LEU A 146 -13.33 -37.01 50.97
N GLN A 147 -13.16 -35.80 51.51
CA GLN A 147 -13.01 -35.60 52.96
C GLN A 147 -14.27 -36.01 53.73
N GLN A 148 -15.46 -35.68 53.22
CA GLN A 148 -16.73 -36.10 53.81
C GLN A 148 -16.85 -37.63 53.83
N LYS A 149 -16.50 -38.30 52.72
CA LYS A 149 -16.57 -39.76 52.63
C LYS A 149 -15.58 -40.44 53.59
N ILE A 150 -14.34 -39.93 53.70
CA ILE A 150 -13.35 -40.43 54.65
C ILE A 150 -13.82 -40.25 56.10
N LYS A 151 -14.52 -39.15 56.42
CA LYS A 151 -15.06 -38.91 57.76
C LYS A 151 -16.19 -39.90 58.09
N ASN A 152 -17.12 -40.10 57.16
CA ASN A 152 -18.22 -41.04 57.33
C ASN A 152 -17.73 -42.51 57.44
N GLU A 153 -16.69 -42.90 56.70
CA GLU A 153 -16.10 -44.25 56.81
C GLU A 153 -15.39 -44.51 58.14
N LYS A 154 -14.96 -43.47 58.87
CA LYS A 154 -14.39 -43.60 60.21
C LYS A 154 -15.48 -43.76 61.27
N GLU A 155 -16.58 -43.01 61.16
CA GLU A 155 -17.71 -43.10 62.10
C GLU A 155 -18.50 -44.43 62.02
N ILE A 156 -18.34 -45.21 60.94
CA ILE A 156 -18.99 -46.53 60.77
C ILE A 156 -18.12 -47.68 61.33
N LYS A 157 -16.84 -47.42 61.64
CA LYS A 157 -15.89 -48.44 62.13
C LYS A 157 -15.64 -48.39 63.64
N ASP A 158 -16.16 -47.38 64.32
CA ASP A 158 -16.26 -47.28 65.79
C ASP A 158 -17.66 -47.71 66.27
#